data_AF-A0A1Z4NB44-F1
#
_entry.id   AF-A0A1Z4NB44-F1
#
_cell.length_a   1.000
_cell.length_b   1.000
_cell.length_c   1.000
_cell.angle_alpha   90.00
_cell.angle_beta   90.00
_cell.angle_gamma   90.00
#
_symmetry.space_group_name_H-M   'P 1'
#
loop_
_entity.id
_entity.type
_entity.pdbx_description
1 polymer ?
#
loop_
_entity_poly.entity_id
_entity_poly.type
_entity_poly.pdbx_seq_one_letter_code
_entity_poly.pdbx_strand_id
1 'polypeptide(L)'
;MDTQKNSSSEQATEKQTQKRKGVSDYIEILAGWIVDIISIPVSFVSYILAQFVTPGSGGTKIIGALGFFIGSLLSTDGIWQTMFAGTPLFPWFEQNWIGWIGWLTLPFNPLFWLSFGISALVQVMQARTLRGKRPEEAKTEFEYSKQFTLGSKPSGSIDLTQALWRDYKVAGMKERHTGGAVALFFWIFDLTTTFVGRNPFAFTNPSTILACLIYNLGSMMAGEIGYTIWKLTK
;
A
#
# COMPACT_ATOMS: atom_id res chain seq x y z
N MET A 1 -51.10 -3.09 54.49
CA MET A 1 -51.26 -2.59 55.87
C MET A 1 -49.91 -2.75 56.53
N ASP A 2 -49.09 -1.69 56.59
CA ASP A 2 -49.20 -0.61 57.59
C ASP A 2 -49.05 -1.22 59.01
N THR A 3 -48.16 -0.80 59.91
CA THR A 3 -47.48 0.48 60.08
C THR A 3 -46.42 0.31 61.20
N GLN A 4 -45.36 1.11 61.13
CA GLN A 4 -44.78 1.92 62.22
C GLN A 4 -44.15 1.32 63.51
N LYS A 5 -42.93 1.86 63.76
CA LYS A 5 -42.41 2.54 64.99
C LYS A 5 -42.40 1.73 66.29
N ASN A 6 -41.39 1.78 67.15
CA ASN A 6 -40.54 2.85 67.68
C ASN A 6 -39.67 2.14 68.76
N SER A 7 -38.54 2.58 69.32
CA SER A 7 -37.72 3.80 69.23
C SER A 7 -36.63 3.68 70.31
N SER A 8 -35.41 4.15 70.00
CA SER A 8 -34.44 4.79 70.92
C SER A 8 -33.76 3.88 71.97
N SER A 9 -32.46 3.96 72.26
CA SER A 9 -31.55 5.10 72.29
C SER A 9 -30.07 4.66 72.41
N GLU A 10 -29.18 5.60 72.03
CA GLU A 10 -27.80 5.84 72.49
C GLU A 10 -26.58 5.27 71.73
N GLN A 11 -25.69 6.24 71.46
CA GLN A 11 -24.48 6.26 70.66
C GLN A 11 -23.27 5.64 71.37
N ALA A 12 -22.25 5.33 70.54
CA ALA A 12 -20.79 5.31 70.77
C ALA A 12 -20.22 3.94 70.40
N THR A 13 -19.30 3.76 69.43
CA THR A 13 -18.21 4.62 68.98
C THR A 13 -17.80 4.13 67.59
N GLU A 14 -17.73 5.01 66.59
CA GLU A 14 -16.99 4.75 65.35
C GLU A 14 -15.52 4.52 65.70
N LYS A 15 -15.06 3.27 65.71
CA LYS A 15 -13.65 2.99 65.48
C LYS A 15 -13.42 3.04 63.98
N GLN A 16 -13.16 4.25 63.48
CA GLN A 16 -12.41 4.43 62.25
C GLN A 16 -11.10 3.66 62.41
N THR A 17 -11.02 2.46 61.85
CA THR A 17 -9.74 1.79 61.63
C THR A 17 -9.02 2.60 60.56
N GLN A 18 -8.36 3.67 61.00
CA GLN A 18 -7.37 4.38 60.21
C GLN A 18 -6.37 3.33 59.73
N LYS A 19 -6.46 2.97 58.46
CA LYS A 19 -5.40 2.28 57.72
C LYS A 19 -4.18 3.18 57.89
N ARG A 20 -3.29 2.86 58.83
CA ARG A 20 -2.02 3.57 59.01
C ARG A 20 -1.32 3.47 57.66
N LYS A 21 -1.23 4.59 56.93
CA LYS A 21 -0.41 4.74 55.73
C LYS A 21 1.03 4.46 56.15
N GLY A 22 1.41 3.18 56.05
CA GLY A 22 2.74 2.71 56.37
C GLY A 22 3.70 3.20 55.31
N VAL A 23 4.97 3.29 55.65
CA VAL A 23 6.08 3.59 54.72
C VAL A 23 6.01 2.74 53.44
N SER A 24 5.38 1.56 53.49
CA SER A 24 5.00 0.72 52.35
C SER A 24 4.17 1.42 51.27
N ASP A 25 3.16 2.23 51.63
CA ASP A 25 2.35 3.00 50.67
C ASP A 25 3.22 4.05 49.96
N TYR A 26 4.13 4.68 50.69
CA TYR A 26 5.05 5.67 50.11
C TYR A 26 6.07 5.02 49.18
N ILE A 27 6.54 3.81 49.51
CA ILE A 27 7.44 3.02 48.66
C ILE A 27 6.70 2.54 47.41
N GLU A 28 5.46 2.09 47.52
CA GLU A 28 4.63 1.70 46.37
C GLU A 28 4.33 2.90 45.44
N ILE A 29 4.02 4.06 46.02
CA ILE A 29 3.84 5.29 45.24
C ILE A 29 5.16 5.66 44.56
N LEU A 30 6.29 5.68 45.27
CA LEU A 30 7.59 6.01 44.67
C LEU A 30 8.01 5.03 43.57
N ALA A 31 7.76 3.73 43.78
CA ALA A 31 7.99 2.69 42.78
C ALA A 31 7.08 2.89 41.56
N GLY A 32 5.81 3.25 41.76
CA GLY A 32 4.88 3.62 40.69
C GLY A 32 5.39 4.82 39.88
N TRP A 33 5.84 5.88 40.55
CA TRP A 33 6.42 7.05 39.88
C TRP A 33 7.69 6.71 39.09
N ILE A 34 8.57 5.86 39.62
CA ILE A 34 9.78 5.42 38.91
C ILE A 34 9.41 4.58 37.68
N VAL A 35 8.48 3.64 37.82
CA VAL A 35 7.99 2.82 36.69
C VAL A 35 7.29 3.68 35.65
N ASP A 36 6.49 4.66 36.04
CA ASP A 36 5.80 5.57 35.13
C ASP A 36 6.78 6.48 34.39
N ILE A 37 7.80 7.02 35.08
CA ILE A 37 8.84 7.85 34.45
C ILE A 37 9.66 7.04 33.43
N ILE A 38 9.95 5.77 33.73
CA ILE A 38 10.68 4.88 32.81
C ILE A 38 9.78 4.37 31.68
N SER A 39 8.48 4.19 31.93
CA SER A 39 7.53 3.70 30.94
C SER A 39 7.16 4.78 29.93
N ILE A 40 7.10 6.06 30.30
CA ILE A 40 6.80 7.17 29.37
C ILE A 40 7.68 7.14 28.10
N PRO A 41 9.04 7.09 28.16
CA PRO A 41 9.86 7.04 26.94
C PRO A 41 9.70 5.72 26.17
N VAL A 42 9.51 4.59 26.87
CA VAL A 42 9.31 3.29 26.21
C VAL A 42 7.96 3.25 25.49
N SER A 43 6.88 3.65 26.15
CA SER A 43 5.54 3.76 25.60
C SER A 43 5.47 4.77 24.48
N PHE A 44 6.20 5.88 24.57
CA PHE A 44 6.31 6.86 23.48
C PHE A 44 6.95 6.24 22.23
N VAL A 45 8.08 5.53 22.38
CA VAL A 45 8.72 4.80 21.27
C VAL A 45 7.79 3.71 20.72
N SER A 46 7.11 2.95 21.58
CA SER A 46 6.13 1.95 21.16
C SER A 46 4.96 2.57 20.38
N TYR A 47 4.46 3.74 20.79
CA TYR A 47 3.42 4.46 20.05
C TYR A 47 3.89 4.92 18.68
N ILE A 48 5.11 5.44 18.57
CA ILE A 48 5.71 5.81 17.28
C ILE A 48 5.85 4.58 16.39
N LEU A 49 6.41 3.47 16.90
CA LEU A 49 6.57 2.24 16.15
C LEU A 49 5.21 1.63 15.75
N ALA A 50 4.20 1.69 16.62
CA ALA A 50 2.85 1.24 16.31
C ALA A 50 2.25 2.01 15.13
N GLN A 51 2.51 3.32 15.02
CA GLN A 51 2.10 4.10 13.84
C GLN A 51 2.74 3.60 12.53
N PHE A 52 3.85 2.86 12.56
CA PHE A 52 4.52 2.36 11.37
C PHE A 52 4.32 0.86 11.10
N VAL A 53 3.74 0.12 12.06
CA VAL A 53 3.53 -1.33 11.95
C VAL A 53 2.04 -1.70 11.93
N THR A 54 1.17 -0.89 12.53
CA THR A 54 -0.28 -1.18 12.56
C THR A 54 -0.94 -0.83 11.23
N PRO A 55 -1.57 -1.78 10.51
CA PRO A 55 -2.28 -1.49 9.27
C PRO A 55 -3.38 -0.44 9.47
N GLY A 56 -3.42 0.58 8.60
CA GLY A 56 -4.43 1.65 8.65
C GLY A 56 -4.07 2.87 9.49
N SER A 57 -2.97 2.81 10.25
CA SER A 57 -2.43 3.92 11.04
C SER A 57 -1.83 5.03 10.16
N GLY A 58 -1.63 6.23 10.73
CA GLY A 58 -1.11 7.38 9.98
C GLY A 58 0.30 7.15 9.43
N GLY A 59 1.20 6.53 10.21
CA GLY A 59 2.57 6.27 9.77
C GLY A 59 2.67 5.21 8.67
N THR A 60 1.85 4.16 8.70
CA THR A 60 1.81 3.16 7.63
C THR A 60 1.29 3.74 6.31
N LYS A 61 0.32 4.66 6.36
CA LYS A 61 -0.12 5.45 5.18
C LYS A 61 1.02 6.29 4.60
N ILE A 62 1.80 6.94 5.45
CA ILE A 62 2.95 7.76 5.05
C ILE A 62 4.05 6.89 4.43
N ILE A 63 4.40 5.76 5.05
CA ILE A 63 5.39 4.81 4.50
C ILE A 63 4.91 4.29 3.14
N GLY A 64 3.63 3.93 3.01
CA GLY A 64 3.07 3.50 1.74
C GLY A 64 3.13 4.57 0.66
N ALA A 65 2.77 5.81 1.00
CA ALA A 65 2.88 6.94 0.09
C ALA A 65 4.34 7.22 -0.31
N LEU A 66 5.26 7.26 0.65
CA LEU A 66 6.69 7.46 0.38
C LEU A 66 7.26 6.34 -0.49
N GLY A 67 6.94 5.08 -0.18
CA GLY A 67 7.33 3.93 -1.00
C GLY A 67 6.79 4.03 -2.43
N PHE A 68 5.54 4.47 -2.60
CA PHE A 68 4.96 4.69 -3.91
C PHE A 68 5.67 5.83 -4.65
N PHE A 69 5.87 6.99 -4.02
CA PHE A 69 6.54 8.13 -4.64
C PHE A 69 8.00 7.83 -5.00
N ILE A 70 8.75 7.19 -4.11
CA ILE A 70 10.13 6.77 -4.37
C ILE A 70 10.16 5.73 -5.50
N GLY A 71 9.28 4.73 -5.46
CA GLY A 71 9.19 3.72 -6.51
C GLY A 71 8.83 4.32 -7.86
N SER A 72 7.83 5.20 -7.91
CA SER A 72 7.46 5.97 -9.11
C SER A 72 8.63 6.81 -9.59
N LEU A 73 9.36 7.49 -8.71
CA LEU A 73 10.50 8.32 -9.08
C LEU A 73 11.66 7.51 -9.66
N LEU A 74 11.95 6.34 -9.10
CA LEU A 74 12.99 5.43 -9.62
C LEU A 74 12.64 4.88 -11.01
N SER A 75 11.39 4.46 -11.22
CA SER A 75 10.90 4.00 -12.54
C SER A 75 10.79 5.16 -13.55
N THR A 76 10.46 6.38 -13.09
CA THR A 76 10.42 7.59 -13.91
C THR A 76 11.72 7.82 -14.65
N ASP A 77 12.87 7.54 -14.02
CA ASP A 77 14.18 7.73 -14.65
C ASP A 77 14.34 6.84 -15.90
N GLY A 78 13.81 5.60 -15.91
CA GLY A 78 13.84 4.74 -17.12
C GLY A 78 12.96 5.27 -18.26
N ILE A 79 11.75 5.72 -17.94
CA ILE A 79 10.82 6.32 -18.91
C ILE A 79 11.37 7.63 -19.47
N TRP A 80 11.91 8.47 -18.59
CA TRP A 80 12.53 9.75 -18.91
C TRP A 80 13.66 9.60 -19.94
N GLN A 81 14.57 8.66 -19.69
CA GLN A 81 15.68 8.36 -20.59
C GLN A 81 15.21 7.74 -21.91
N THR A 82 14.29 6.78 -21.84
CA THR A 82 13.88 5.98 -23.03
C THR A 82 12.93 6.74 -23.96
N MET A 83 11.95 7.47 -23.42
CA MET A 83 10.90 8.12 -24.21
C MET A 83 11.21 9.57 -24.57
N PHE A 84 11.94 10.27 -23.72
CA PHE A 84 12.18 11.70 -23.88
C PHE A 84 13.66 12.04 -24.08
N ALA A 85 14.52 11.02 -24.23
CA ALA A 85 15.98 11.17 -24.33
C ALA A 85 16.55 12.05 -23.19
N GLY A 86 15.92 11.98 -22.02
CA GLY A 86 16.25 12.82 -20.89
C GLY A 86 17.58 12.41 -20.25
N THR A 87 18.31 13.37 -19.71
CA THR A 87 19.55 13.10 -18.95
C THR A 87 19.22 12.30 -17.69
N PRO A 88 19.95 11.22 -17.36
CA PRO A 88 19.64 10.40 -16.19
C PRO A 88 19.44 11.19 -14.90
N LEU A 89 18.41 10.84 -14.14
CA LEU A 89 18.05 11.50 -12.88
C LEU A 89 18.97 11.09 -11.73
N PHE A 90 19.59 9.91 -11.80
CA PHE A 90 20.38 9.35 -10.72
C PHE A 90 21.79 8.95 -11.19
N PRO A 91 22.80 8.97 -10.29
CA PRO A 91 24.20 8.71 -10.65
C PRO A 91 24.61 7.23 -10.65
N TRP A 92 23.69 6.28 -10.42
CA TRP A 92 24.06 4.94 -9.96
C TRP A 92 24.72 4.03 -11.00
N PHE A 93 24.46 4.25 -12.28
CA PHE A 93 24.99 3.43 -13.38
C PHE A 93 25.33 4.25 -14.62
N GLU A 94 25.43 5.58 -14.47
CA GLU A 94 25.53 6.53 -15.57
C GLU A 94 26.75 7.42 -15.38
N GLN A 95 27.49 7.68 -16.46
CA GLN A 95 28.66 8.57 -16.43
C GLN A 95 28.25 10.04 -16.30
N ASN A 96 27.10 10.40 -16.89
CA ASN A 96 26.54 11.74 -16.84
C ASN A 96 25.10 11.65 -16.33
N TRP A 97 24.78 12.48 -15.34
CA TRP A 97 23.44 12.58 -14.78
C TRP A 97 23.13 14.05 -14.52
N ILE A 98 21.86 14.36 -14.28
CA ILE A 98 21.36 15.75 -14.21
C ILE A 98 22.00 16.57 -13.08
N GLY A 99 22.61 15.90 -12.10
CA GLY A 99 23.29 16.53 -10.97
C GLY A 99 22.31 17.06 -9.92
N TRP A 100 22.79 17.23 -8.68
CA TRP A 100 21.95 17.72 -7.57
C TRP A 100 21.34 19.09 -7.82
N ILE A 101 22.02 19.96 -8.57
CA ILE A 101 21.50 21.28 -8.95
C ILE A 101 20.46 21.14 -10.07
N GLY A 102 20.68 20.25 -11.03
CA GLY A 102 19.71 20.01 -12.10
C GLY A 102 18.42 19.36 -11.60
N TRP A 103 18.43 18.69 -10.44
CA TRP A 103 17.19 18.30 -9.77
C TRP A 103 16.27 19.48 -9.46
N LEU A 104 16.81 20.67 -9.19
CA LEU A 104 16.02 21.88 -8.94
C LEU A 104 15.31 22.37 -10.21
N THR A 105 15.77 21.98 -11.40
CA THR A 105 15.16 22.40 -12.67
C THR A 105 14.09 21.42 -13.16
N LEU A 106 14.09 20.16 -12.68
CA LEU A 106 13.11 19.12 -13.05
C LEU A 106 11.64 19.54 -12.86
N PRO A 107 11.23 20.20 -11.75
CA PRO A 107 9.83 20.60 -11.57
C PRO A 107 9.34 21.58 -12.63
N PHE A 108 10.24 22.30 -13.29
CA PHE A 108 9.91 23.25 -14.36
C PHE A 108 9.90 22.60 -15.75
N ASN A 109 10.23 21.31 -15.84
CA ASN A 109 10.20 20.56 -17.09
C ASN A 109 8.89 19.76 -17.23
N PRO A 110 7.99 20.09 -18.17
CA PRO A 110 6.75 19.35 -18.35
C PRO A 110 6.93 17.87 -18.70
N LEU A 111 8.03 17.53 -19.40
CA LEU A 111 8.32 16.15 -19.80
C LEU A 111 8.67 15.25 -18.60
N PHE A 112 9.21 15.85 -17.52
CA PHE A 112 9.48 15.13 -16.29
C PHE A 112 8.16 14.69 -15.64
N TRP A 113 7.18 15.60 -15.55
CA TRP A 113 5.86 15.29 -15.01
C TRP A 113 5.10 14.28 -15.88
N LEU A 114 5.27 14.34 -17.20
CA LEU A 114 4.70 13.35 -18.11
C LEU A 114 5.32 11.97 -17.85
N SER A 115 6.65 11.89 -17.71
CA SER A 115 7.36 10.65 -17.38
C SER A 115 6.93 10.09 -16.03
N PHE A 116 6.80 10.95 -15.02
CA PHE A 116 6.33 10.58 -13.68
C PHE A 116 4.89 10.09 -13.69
N GLY A 117 4.01 10.76 -14.44
CA GLY A 117 2.63 10.34 -14.63
C GLY A 117 2.51 8.98 -15.30
N ILE A 118 3.32 8.71 -16.33
CA ILE A 118 3.37 7.40 -16.99
C ILE A 118 3.88 6.33 -16.01
N SER A 119 4.93 6.61 -15.25
CA SER A 119 5.46 5.69 -14.24
C SER A 119 4.42 5.34 -13.19
N ALA A 120 3.76 6.34 -12.60
CA ALA A 120 2.70 6.15 -11.63
C ALA A 120 1.53 5.33 -12.21
N LEU A 121 1.14 5.58 -13.46
CA LEU A 121 0.10 4.81 -14.15
C LEU A 121 0.49 3.34 -14.31
N VAL A 122 1.70 3.06 -14.80
CA VAL A 122 2.24 1.71 -14.98
C VAL A 122 2.17 0.95 -13.66
N GLN A 123 2.68 1.56 -12.58
CA GLN A 123 2.74 0.94 -11.25
C GLN A 123 1.34 0.66 -10.67
N VAL A 124 0.39 1.59 -10.85
CA VAL A 124 -1.00 1.38 -10.41
C VAL A 124 -1.66 0.25 -11.20
N MET A 125 -1.41 0.17 -12.51
CA MET A 125 -2.00 -0.85 -13.38
C MET A 125 -1.43 -2.23 -13.10
N GLN A 126 -0.11 -2.35 -12.98
CA GLN A 126 0.57 -3.58 -12.59
C GLN A 126 0.04 -4.09 -11.23
N ALA A 127 -0.01 -3.23 -10.22
CA ALA A 127 -0.49 -3.60 -8.88
C ALA A 127 -1.99 -3.98 -8.85
N ARG A 128 -2.83 -3.40 -9.72
CA ARG A 128 -4.24 -3.80 -9.88
C ARG A 128 -4.35 -5.17 -10.52
N THR A 129 -3.55 -5.46 -11.55
CA THR A 129 -3.64 -6.70 -12.32
C THR A 129 -3.12 -7.92 -11.55
N LEU A 130 -2.07 -7.79 -10.74
CA LEU A 130 -1.52 -8.87 -9.92
C LEU A 130 -2.44 -9.31 -8.77
N ARG A 131 -3.25 -8.39 -8.23
CA ARG A 131 -4.06 -8.66 -7.02
C ARG A 131 -5.44 -9.24 -7.31
N GLY A 132 -5.89 -9.23 -8.56
CA GLY A 132 -7.23 -9.68 -8.93
C GLY A 132 -8.36 -8.92 -8.24
N LYS A 133 -9.60 -9.37 -8.42
CA LYS A 133 -10.79 -8.83 -7.73
C LYS A 133 -10.84 -9.36 -6.28
N ARG A 134 -11.28 -8.55 -5.31
CA ARG A 134 -11.44 -9.02 -3.92
C ARG A 134 -12.52 -10.12 -3.87
N PRO A 135 -12.44 -11.10 -2.94
CA PRO A 135 -13.47 -12.15 -2.83
C PRO A 135 -14.90 -11.60 -2.65
N GLU A 136 -15.06 -10.51 -1.90
CA GLU A 136 -16.32 -9.79 -1.69
C GLU A 136 -16.87 -9.17 -3.00
N GLU A 137 -15.99 -8.54 -3.77
CA GLU A 137 -16.32 -7.92 -5.06
C GLU A 137 -16.66 -8.98 -6.10
N ALA A 138 -15.86 -10.06 -6.16
CA ALA A 138 -16.10 -11.21 -7.02
C ALA A 138 -17.40 -11.94 -6.64
N LYS A 139 -17.73 -12.05 -5.35
CA LYS A 139 -18.99 -12.60 -4.87
C LYS A 139 -20.18 -11.73 -5.27
N THR A 140 -20.07 -10.42 -5.10
CA THR A 140 -21.14 -9.47 -5.48
C THR A 140 -21.40 -9.50 -6.98
N GLU A 141 -20.35 -9.51 -7.79
CA GLU A 141 -20.45 -9.63 -9.25
C GLU A 141 -21.00 -11.00 -9.67
N PHE A 142 -20.60 -12.07 -8.98
CA PHE A 142 -21.13 -13.42 -9.21
C PHE A 142 -22.61 -13.53 -8.87
N GLU A 143 -23.04 -13.00 -7.72
CA GLU A 143 -24.44 -12.97 -7.29
C GLU A 143 -25.28 -12.08 -8.22
N TYR A 144 -24.76 -10.94 -8.65
CA TYR A 144 -25.35 -10.10 -9.71
C TYR A 144 -25.43 -10.85 -11.05
N SER A 145 -24.50 -11.74 -11.35
CA SER A 145 -24.53 -12.52 -12.60
C SER A 145 -25.50 -13.71 -12.51
N LYS A 146 -25.79 -14.19 -11.30
CA LYS A 146 -26.66 -15.35 -11.03
C LYS A 146 -28.14 -15.06 -11.29
N GLN A 147 -28.55 -13.79 -11.27
CA GLN A 147 -29.95 -13.39 -11.50
C GLN A 147 -30.39 -13.49 -12.98
N PHE A 148 -29.44 -13.63 -13.90
CA PHE A 148 -29.73 -13.89 -15.31
C PHE A 148 -30.03 -15.38 -15.50
N THR A 149 -31.29 -15.76 -15.34
CA THR A 149 -31.75 -17.14 -15.56
C THR A 149 -31.84 -17.37 -17.08
N LEU A 150 -31.02 -18.30 -17.60
CA LEU A 150 -31.01 -18.62 -19.02
C LEU A 150 -32.27 -19.41 -19.40
N GLY A 151 -33.10 -18.84 -20.27
CA GLY A 151 -34.10 -19.61 -21.03
C GLY A 151 -33.41 -20.60 -21.97
N SER A 152 -34.01 -21.77 -22.16
CA SER A 152 -33.51 -22.79 -23.11
C SER A 152 -33.36 -22.23 -24.53
N LYS A 153 -32.29 -22.63 -25.22
CA LYS A 153 -31.97 -22.21 -26.61
C LYS A 153 -33.20 -22.36 -27.52
N PRO A 154 -33.67 -21.29 -28.21
CA PRO A 154 -34.74 -21.41 -29.20
C PRO A 154 -34.24 -22.18 -30.43
N SER A 155 -34.96 -23.21 -30.83
CA SER A 155 -34.69 -23.97 -32.05
C SER A 155 -35.42 -23.32 -33.24
N GLY A 156 -34.72 -22.48 -34.00
CA GLY A 156 -35.14 -22.14 -35.36
C GLY A 156 -35.12 -20.64 -35.69
N SER A 157 -34.40 -20.32 -36.76
CA SER A 157 -34.21 -19.02 -37.41
C SER A 157 -33.10 -18.12 -36.84
N ILE A 158 -32.26 -17.66 -37.79
CA ILE A 158 -31.05 -16.81 -37.71
C ILE A 158 -30.47 -16.66 -36.30
N ASP A 159 -29.38 -17.40 -36.04
CA ASP A 159 -28.84 -17.64 -34.69
C ASP A 159 -28.06 -16.43 -34.13
N LEU A 160 -28.71 -15.26 -34.05
CA LEU A 160 -28.26 -14.14 -33.19
C LEU A 160 -28.14 -14.62 -31.74
N THR A 161 -28.95 -15.60 -31.34
CA THR A 161 -28.88 -16.30 -30.06
C THR A 161 -27.55 -17.01 -29.84
N GLN A 162 -26.89 -17.60 -30.83
CA GLN A 162 -25.57 -18.23 -30.67
C GLN A 162 -24.46 -17.21 -30.51
N ALA A 163 -24.53 -16.07 -31.21
CA ALA A 163 -23.62 -14.95 -31.00
C ALA A 163 -23.80 -14.35 -29.59
N LEU A 164 -25.04 -14.04 -29.20
CA LEU A 164 -25.39 -13.54 -27.87
C LEU A 164 -25.08 -14.56 -26.76
N TRP A 165 -25.28 -15.87 -27.01
CA TRP A 165 -24.95 -16.96 -26.08
C TRP A 165 -23.45 -17.14 -25.92
N ARG A 166 -22.68 -16.97 -26.99
CA ARG A 166 -21.22 -16.97 -26.93
C ARG A 166 -20.74 -15.75 -26.14
N ASP A 167 -21.27 -14.56 -26.43
CA ASP A 167 -20.94 -13.34 -25.70
C ASP A 167 -21.33 -13.43 -24.23
N TYR A 168 -22.44 -14.11 -23.91
CA TYR A 168 -22.86 -14.42 -22.54
C TYR A 168 -21.95 -15.47 -21.87
N LYS A 169 -21.59 -16.57 -22.54
CA LYS A 169 -20.63 -17.56 -22.00
C LYS A 169 -19.24 -16.97 -21.77
N VAL A 170 -18.88 -15.94 -22.54
CA VAL A 170 -17.59 -15.25 -22.46
C VAL A 170 -17.70 -13.96 -21.61
N ALA A 171 -18.88 -13.65 -21.07
CA ALA A 171 -19.06 -12.56 -20.11
C ALA A 171 -18.19 -12.82 -18.88
N GLY A 172 -17.39 -11.82 -18.47
CA GLY A 172 -16.33 -11.97 -17.47
C GLY A 172 -15.02 -12.59 -17.99
N MET A 173 -15.04 -13.48 -18.98
CA MET A 173 -13.81 -13.97 -19.64
C MET A 173 -13.17 -12.89 -20.53
N LYS A 174 -13.98 -12.06 -21.21
CA LYS A 174 -13.48 -10.90 -21.97
C LYS A 174 -12.75 -9.91 -21.05
N GLU A 175 -13.29 -9.64 -19.87
CA GLU A 175 -12.62 -8.80 -18.86
C GLU A 175 -11.32 -9.43 -18.36
N ARG A 176 -11.28 -10.76 -18.19
CA ARG A 176 -10.07 -11.49 -17.80
C ARG A 176 -8.99 -11.47 -18.90
N HIS A 177 -9.37 -11.64 -20.16
CA HIS A 177 -8.44 -11.59 -21.30
C HIS A 177 -7.95 -10.17 -21.58
N THR A 178 -8.86 -9.17 -21.58
CA THR A 178 -8.49 -7.76 -21.77
C THR A 178 -7.68 -7.26 -20.59
N GLY A 179 -8.04 -7.60 -19.35
CA GLY A 179 -7.27 -7.26 -18.16
C GLY A 179 -5.87 -7.88 -18.17
N GLY A 180 -5.74 -9.15 -18.57
CA GLY A 180 -4.45 -9.82 -18.72
C GLY A 180 -3.60 -9.23 -19.85
N ALA A 181 -4.20 -8.87 -20.99
CA ALA A 181 -3.48 -8.23 -22.09
C ALA A 181 -2.98 -6.83 -21.71
N VAL A 182 -3.79 -6.04 -20.99
CA VAL A 182 -3.38 -4.74 -20.45
C VAL A 182 -2.26 -4.90 -19.43
N ALA A 183 -2.33 -5.92 -18.55
CA ALA A 183 -1.27 -6.24 -17.61
C ALA A 183 0.05 -6.53 -18.32
N LEU A 184 0.00 -7.41 -19.33
CA LEU A 184 1.15 -7.81 -20.13
C LEU A 184 1.76 -6.61 -20.86
N PHE A 185 0.94 -5.71 -21.40
CA PHE A 185 1.39 -4.47 -22.03
C PHE A 185 2.20 -3.62 -21.04
N PHE A 186 1.67 -3.36 -19.84
CA PHE A 186 2.38 -2.56 -18.84
C PHE A 186 3.66 -3.22 -18.33
N TRP A 187 3.66 -4.54 -18.17
CA TRP A 187 4.87 -5.31 -17.83
C TRP A 187 5.95 -5.21 -18.92
N ILE A 188 5.58 -5.39 -20.19
CA ILE A 188 6.53 -5.27 -21.31
C ILE A 188 7.05 -3.84 -21.43
N PHE A 189 6.17 -2.84 -21.28
CA PHE A 189 6.54 -1.44 -21.34
C PHE A 189 7.53 -1.07 -20.23
N ASP A 190 7.27 -1.47 -18.99
CA ASP A 190 8.14 -1.19 -17.85
C ASP A 190 9.49 -1.91 -17.96
N LEU A 191 9.48 -3.17 -18.41
CA LEU A 191 10.70 -3.92 -18.70
C LEU A 191 11.52 -3.22 -19.79
N THR A 192 10.88 -2.82 -20.87
CA THR A 192 11.56 -2.13 -21.98
C THR A 192 12.17 -0.81 -21.49
N THR A 193 11.38 0.06 -20.87
CA THR A 193 11.86 1.38 -20.42
C THR A 193 12.93 1.30 -19.33
N THR A 194 12.87 0.27 -18.47
CA THR A 194 13.89 0.05 -17.44
C THR A 194 15.20 -0.47 -18.04
N PHE A 195 15.16 -1.52 -18.86
CA PHE A 195 16.36 -2.18 -19.39
C PHE A 195 16.96 -1.50 -20.62
N VAL A 196 16.16 -0.76 -21.40
CA VAL A 196 16.68 0.13 -22.47
C VAL A 196 17.30 1.38 -21.85
N GLY A 197 16.65 1.97 -20.85
CA GLY A 197 17.21 3.11 -20.11
C GLY A 197 18.52 2.78 -19.42
N ARG A 198 18.60 1.61 -18.76
CA ARG A 198 19.82 1.13 -18.10
C ARG A 198 20.09 -0.32 -18.47
N ASN A 199 20.91 -0.54 -19.50
CA ASN A 199 21.25 -1.87 -19.98
C ASN A 199 22.37 -2.50 -19.12
N PRO A 200 22.11 -3.57 -18.33
CA PRO A 200 23.13 -4.22 -17.52
C PRO A 200 24.27 -4.81 -18.36
N PHE A 201 24.02 -5.16 -19.62
CA PHE A 201 25.02 -5.73 -20.53
C PHE A 201 25.96 -4.68 -21.13
N ALA A 202 25.76 -3.39 -20.83
CA ALA A 202 26.72 -2.34 -21.17
C ALA A 202 27.97 -2.37 -20.27
N PHE A 203 27.91 -3.04 -19.12
CA PHE A 203 29.01 -3.14 -18.17
C PHE A 203 29.84 -4.40 -18.43
N THR A 204 31.15 -4.31 -18.18
CA THR A 204 32.08 -5.44 -18.28
C THR A 204 32.34 -6.10 -16.93
N ASN A 205 32.20 -5.36 -15.82
CA ASN A 205 32.42 -5.89 -14.48
C ASN A 205 31.20 -6.70 -14.00
N PRO A 206 31.35 -7.99 -13.67
CA PRO A 206 30.23 -8.84 -13.23
C PRO A 206 29.46 -8.30 -12.02
N SER A 207 30.13 -7.65 -11.06
CA SER A 207 29.45 -7.10 -9.88
C SER A 207 28.57 -5.90 -10.24
N THR A 208 29.01 -5.06 -11.18
CA THR A 208 28.23 -3.93 -11.70
C THR A 208 27.03 -4.41 -12.52
N ILE A 209 27.21 -5.46 -13.34
CA ILE A 209 26.09 -6.08 -14.08
C ILE A 209 25.03 -6.57 -13.08
N LEU A 210 25.44 -7.29 -12.04
CA LEU A 210 24.53 -7.81 -11.02
C LEU A 210 23.83 -6.69 -10.24
N ALA A 211 24.57 -5.64 -9.84
CA ALA A 211 24.00 -4.49 -9.15
C ALA A 211 22.99 -3.74 -10.03
N CYS A 212 23.27 -3.56 -11.32
CA CYS A 212 22.36 -2.93 -12.28
C CYS A 212 21.09 -3.78 -12.47
N LEU A 213 21.23 -5.11 -12.56
CA LEU A 213 20.09 -6.04 -12.61
C LEU A 213 19.20 -5.91 -11.36
N ILE A 214 19.79 -5.93 -10.17
CA ILE A 214 19.05 -5.78 -8.91
C ILE A 214 18.37 -4.42 -8.84
N TYR A 215 19.05 -3.35 -9.25
CA TYR A 215 18.48 -2.01 -9.27
C TYR A 215 17.28 -1.92 -10.22
N ASN A 216 17.40 -2.43 -11.45
CA ASN A 216 16.32 -2.44 -12.43
C ASN A 216 15.11 -3.25 -11.95
N LEU A 217 15.34 -4.44 -11.38
CA LEU A 217 14.26 -5.23 -10.78
C LEU A 217 13.61 -4.48 -9.60
N GLY A 218 14.43 -3.82 -8.78
CA GLY A 218 13.98 -2.99 -7.67
C GLY A 218 13.13 -1.81 -8.13
N SER A 219 13.53 -1.08 -9.19
CA SER A 219 12.78 0.07 -9.70
C SER A 219 11.43 -0.32 -10.30
N MET A 220 11.36 -1.49 -10.95
CA MET A 220 10.10 -2.06 -11.44
C MET A 220 9.17 -2.45 -10.28
N MET A 221 9.69 -3.14 -9.25
CA MET A 221 8.88 -3.63 -8.14
C MET A 221 8.55 -2.58 -7.07
N ALA A 222 9.35 -1.51 -6.94
CA ALA A 222 9.18 -0.51 -5.88
C ALA A 222 7.83 0.19 -5.94
N GLY A 223 7.31 0.41 -7.15
CA GLY A 223 5.98 0.94 -7.37
C GLY A 223 4.84 0.04 -6.92
N GLU A 224 4.94 -1.24 -7.24
CA GLU A 224 3.95 -2.25 -6.83
C GLU A 224 3.91 -2.41 -5.32
N ILE A 225 5.10 -2.42 -4.67
CA ILE A 225 5.26 -2.52 -3.22
C ILE A 225 4.72 -1.26 -2.53
N GLY A 226 5.05 -0.07 -3.05
CA GLY A 226 4.57 1.21 -2.54
C GLY A 226 3.05 1.35 -2.61
N TYR A 227 2.46 1.07 -3.77
CA TYR A 227 1.00 1.06 -3.95
C TYR A 227 0.33 -0.01 -3.08
N THR A 228 0.99 -1.16 -2.92
CA THR A 228 0.53 -2.25 -2.05
C THR A 228 0.40 -1.80 -0.61
N ILE A 229 1.45 -1.17 -0.06
CA ILE A 229 1.45 -0.65 1.30
C ILE A 229 0.44 0.48 1.42
N TRP A 230 0.38 1.41 0.46
CA TRP A 230 -0.59 2.51 0.46
C TRP A 230 -2.06 2.02 0.44
N LYS A 231 -2.38 1.00 -0.35
CA LYS A 231 -3.75 0.43 -0.41
C LYS A 231 -4.10 -0.40 0.82
N LEU A 232 -3.15 -1.14 1.41
CA LEU A 232 -3.36 -1.90 2.66
C LEU A 232 -3.48 -1.00 3.89
N THR A 233 -3.11 0.27 3.75
CA THR A 233 -3.14 1.26 4.83
C THR A 233 -4.26 2.28 4.65
N LYS A 234 -4.99 2.25 3.53
CA LYS A 234 -6.18 3.07 3.29
C LYS A 234 -7.40 2.50 4.02
#